data_AF-B2VW99-F1
#
_entry.id   AF-B2VW99-F1
#
_cell.length_a   1.000
_cell.length_b   1.000
_cell.length_c   1.000
_cell.angle_alpha   90.00
_cell.angle_beta   90.00
_cell.angle_gamma   90.00
#
_symmetry.space_group_name_H-M   'P 1'
#
loop_
_entity.id
_entity.type
_entity.pdbx_description
1 polymer ?
#
loop_
_entity_poly.entity_id
_entity_poly.type
_entity_poly.pdbx_seq_one_letter_code
_entity_poly.pdbx_strand_id
1 'polypeptide(L)'
;MRIAAALWRQAAPIPRRTSTERVKELLGLSNEQWPKFLDISLEVCKDHAGSKLSEISEEDKMKMKTRIKDGMRKKRLPRIDNEALEWRISKCLPELRVKNRDIEQIHGWEETTKKSFPISLLKEAVLTHADKLPAGNLSYWSQIPKDVQLIFAEEANRRLAERGLPILDETALLYRLRKYMNHWLKWGLKGKAKVGQEVRDDQPAVSKRIKGR
;
A
#
# COMPACT_ATOMS: atom_id res chain seq x y z
N MET A 1 -51.02 1.19 13.83
CA MET A 1 -49.62 1.66 13.92
C MET A 1 -48.80 0.59 14.63
N ARG A 2 -47.88 -0.10 13.95
CA ARG A 2 -46.94 -1.05 14.59
C ARG A 2 -45.57 -0.40 14.60
N ILE A 3 -45.10 -0.16 15.82
CA ILE A 3 -43.90 0.58 16.20
C ILE A 3 -42.66 -0.17 15.74
N ALA A 4 -41.69 0.60 15.26
CA ALA A 4 -40.38 0.19 14.78
C ALA A 4 -39.62 -0.66 15.80
N ALA A 5 -39.40 -1.94 15.48
CA ALA A 5 -38.36 -2.76 16.10
C ALA A 5 -37.00 -2.39 15.47
N ALA A 6 -36.60 -1.13 15.66
CA ALA A 6 -35.23 -0.71 15.58
C ALA A 6 -34.55 -1.16 16.88
N LEU A 7 -34.06 -2.40 16.92
CA LEU A 7 -33.28 -2.89 18.05
C LEU A 7 -31.97 -3.54 17.56
N TRP A 8 -30.91 -2.72 17.61
CA TRP A 8 -29.55 -3.11 17.98
C TRP A 8 -28.98 -4.38 17.33
N ARG A 9 -28.49 -4.24 16.09
CA ARG A 9 -27.31 -5.00 15.69
C ARG A 9 -26.11 -4.38 16.40
N GLN A 10 -25.76 -4.87 17.60
CA GLN A 10 -24.37 -4.80 18.04
C GLN A 10 -23.57 -5.51 16.95
N ALA A 11 -22.85 -4.74 16.13
CA ALA A 11 -22.05 -5.30 15.07
C ALA A 11 -20.99 -6.16 15.73
N ALA A 12 -21.06 -7.49 15.55
CA ALA A 12 -20.03 -8.38 16.06
C ALA A 12 -18.64 -7.85 15.64
N PRO A 13 -17.62 -7.89 16.53
CA PRO A 13 -16.32 -7.31 16.26
C PRO A 13 -15.76 -7.88 14.96
N ILE A 14 -15.37 -7.01 14.02
CA ILE A 14 -14.92 -7.41 12.68
C ILE A 14 -13.71 -8.34 12.83
N PRO A 15 -13.81 -9.63 12.44
CA PRO A 15 -12.71 -10.57 12.61
C PRO A 15 -11.45 -10.09 11.88
N ARG A 16 -10.28 -10.36 12.46
CA ARG A 16 -8.99 -9.87 11.94
C ARG A 16 -8.67 -10.30 10.51
N ARG A 17 -9.27 -11.40 10.02
CA ARG A 17 -9.09 -12.02 8.69
C ARG A 17 -10.32 -11.88 7.77
N THR A 18 -11.15 -10.86 7.98
CA THR A 18 -12.33 -10.62 7.12
C THR A 18 -11.89 -10.04 5.78
N SER A 19 -12.46 -10.56 4.67
CA SER A 19 -12.15 -10.05 3.33
C SER A 19 -12.60 -8.59 3.17
N THR A 20 -11.93 -7.83 2.30
CA THR A 20 -12.28 -6.42 2.05
C THR A 20 -13.74 -6.25 1.62
N GLU A 21 -14.25 -7.13 0.77
CA GLU A 21 -15.66 -7.09 0.33
C GLU A 21 -16.62 -7.32 1.50
N ARG A 22 -16.33 -8.30 2.37
CA ARG A 22 -17.15 -8.56 3.54
C ARG A 22 -17.12 -7.41 4.55
N VAL A 23 -15.98 -6.73 4.70
CA VAL A 23 -15.90 -5.51 5.52
C VAL A 23 -16.70 -4.36 4.91
N LYS A 24 -16.60 -4.13 3.60
CA LYS A 24 -17.39 -3.09 2.92
C LYS A 24 -18.89 -3.29 3.14
N GLU A 25 -19.38 -4.52 3.01
CA GLU A 25 -20.76 -4.89 3.30
C GLU A 25 -21.15 -4.59 4.76
N LEU A 26 -20.32 -5.01 5.72
CA LEU A 26 -20.57 -4.79 7.15
C LEU A 26 -20.63 -3.29 7.50
N LEU A 27 -19.82 -2.48 6.84
CA LEU A 27 -19.77 -1.03 7.04
C LEU A 27 -20.80 -0.26 6.19
N GLY A 28 -21.55 -0.95 5.32
CA GLY A 28 -22.53 -0.32 4.43
C GLY A 28 -21.91 0.66 3.43
N LEU A 29 -20.65 0.45 3.04
CA LEU A 29 -19.92 1.33 2.13
C LEU A 29 -19.97 0.80 0.69
N SER A 30 -20.35 1.67 -0.24
CA SER A 30 -20.27 1.35 -1.68
C SER A 30 -18.83 1.32 -2.19
N ASN A 31 -18.61 0.75 -3.37
CA ASN A 31 -17.29 0.74 -4.03
C ASN A 31 -16.72 2.15 -4.27
N GLU A 32 -17.58 3.16 -4.45
CA GLU A 32 -17.15 4.56 -4.61
C GLU A 32 -16.84 5.26 -3.29
N GLN A 33 -17.49 4.83 -2.21
CA GLN A 33 -17.32 5.38 -0.86
C GLN A 33 -16.10 4.79 -0.17
N TRP A 34 -15.76 3.52 -0.47
CA TRP A 34 -14.67 2.81 0.15
C TRP A 34 -13.31 3.51 0.02
N PRO A 35 -12.85 3.97 -1.17
CA PRO A 35 -11.60 4.71 -1.29
C PRO A 35 -11.58 5.98 -0.44
N LYS A 36 -12.69 6.74 -0.40
CA LYS A 36 -12.81 7.98 0.39
C LYS A 36 -12.67 7.69 1.89
N PHE A 37 -13.29 6.61 2.36
CA PHE A 37 -13.16 6.16 3.75
C PHE A 37 -11.72 5.77 4.08
N LEU A 38 -11.05 5.04 3.18
CA LEU A 38 -9.64 4.66 3.36
C LEU A 38 -8.74 5.90 3.45
N ASP A 39 -8.91 6.88 2.56
CA ASP A 39 -8.12 8.11 2.51
C ASP A 39 -8.27 8.93 3.81
N ILE A 40 -9.51 9.14 4.27
CA ILE A 40 -9.76 9.83 5.55
C ILE A 40 -9.05 9.12 6.69
N SER A 41 -9.17 7.80 6.75
CA SER A 41 -8.59 7.00 7.82
C SER A 41 -7.06 7.04 7.81
N LEU A 42 -6.44 7.02 6.62
CA LEU A 42 -4.99 7.11 6.47
C LEU A 42 -4.47 8.48 6.92
N GLU A 43 -5.14 9.55 6.51
CA GLU A 43 -4.75 10.92 6.86
C GLU A 43 -4.79 11.14 8.37
N VAL A 44 -5.84 10.67 9.05
CA VAL A 44 -5.98 10.83 10.50
C VAL A 44 -4.95 9.99 11.27
N CYS A 45 -4.62 8.79 10.78
CA CYS A 45 -3.69 7.90 11.47
C CYS A 45 -2.21 8.18 11.18
N LYS A 46 -1.88 9.12 10.28
CA LYS A 46 -0.52 9.41 9.82
C LYS A 46 0.44 9.72 10.98
N ASP A 47 -0.02 10.50 11.95
CA ASP A 47 0.79 10.96 13.09
C ASP A 47 1.20 9.83 14.06
N HIS A 48 0.53 8.66 13.95
CA HIS A 48 0.81 7.47 14.77
C HIS A 48 1.30 6.29 13.90
N ALA A 49 1.82 6.56 12.70
CA ALA A 49 2.28 5.53 11.79
C ALA A 49 3.27 4.57 12.48
N GLY A 50 2.90 3.30 12.56
CA GLY A 50 3.75 2.24 13.12
C GLY A 50 3.67 1.99 14.62
N SER A 51 2.98 2.83 15.38
CA SER A 51 2.62 2.52 16.77
C SER A 51 1.66 1.33 16.83
N LYS A 52 1.75 0.50 17.88
CA LYS A 52 0.67 -0.46 18.16
C LYS A 52 -0.52 0.32 18.70
N LEU A 53 -1.73 -0.12 18.36
CA LEU A 53 -2.94 0.50 18.90
C LEU A 53 -2.93 0.48 20.44
N SER A 54 -2.40 -0.56 21.08
CA SER A 54 -2.27 -0.66 22.54
C SER A 54 -1.32 0.36 23.16
N GLU A 55 -0.41 0.95 22.38
CA GLU A 55 0.60 1.92 22.85
C GLU A 55 0.11 3.37 22.70
N ILE A 56 -1.03 3.58 22.03
CA ILE A 56 -1.65 4.90 21.86
C ILE A 56 -2.59 5.15 23.06
N SER A 57 -2.59 6.38 23.57
CA SER A 57 -3.47 6.79 24.67
C SER A 57 -4.95 6.64 24.28
N GLU A 58 -5.84 6.36 25.24
CA GLU A 58 -7.28 6.31 24.97
C GLU A 58 -7.82 7.66 24.48
N GLU A 59 -7.24 8.76 24.96
CA GLU A 59 -7.57 10.11 24.50
C GLU A 59 -7.27 10.28 23.00
N ASP A 60 -6.09 9.87 22.55
CA ASP A 60 -5.70 9.97 21.14
C ASP A 60 -6.49 9.00 20.26
N LYS A 61 -6.81 7.80 20.76
CA LYS A 61 -7.75 6.89 20.08
C LYS A 61 -9.11 7.56 19.86
N MET A 62 -9.65 8.21 20.88
CA MET A 62 -10.92 8.92 20.79
C MET A 62 -10.86 10.15 19.87
N LYS A 63 -9.75 10.89 19.88
CA LYS A 63 -9.49 11.98 18.93
C LYS A 63 -9.44 11.47 17.50
N MET A 64 -8.71 10.37 17.23
CA MET A 64 -8.67 9.75 15.90
C MET A 64 -10.05 9.31 15.43
N LYS A 65 -10.81 8.58 16.27
CA LYS A 65 -12.18 8.17 15.94
C LYS A 65 -13.08 9.37 15.60
N THR A 66 -13.00 10.43 16.39
CA THR A 66 -13.76 11.67 16.15
C THR A 66 -13.36 12.35 14.85
N ARG A 67 -12.06 12.52 14.60
CA ARG A 67 -11.54 13.11 13.35
C ARG A 67 -11.96 12.30 12.12
N ILE A 68 -11.96 10.96 12.20
CA ILE A 68 -12.44 10.11 11.10
C ILE A 68 -13.94 10.34 10.87
N LYS A 69 -14.77 10.33 11.92
CA LYS A 69 -16.22 10.62 11.81
C LYS A 69 -16.48 11.98 11.17
N ASP A 70 -15.72 13.00 11.56
CA ASP A 70 -15.85 14.34 10.99
C ASP A 70 -15.44 14.37 9.51
N GLY A 71 -14.34 13.71 9.15
CA GLY A 71 -13.93 13.55 7.75
C GLY A 71 -15.00 12.83 6.91
N MET A 72 -15.59 11.77 7.46
CA MET A 72 -16.69 11.02 6.83
C MET A 72 -17.92 11.90 6.62
N ARG A 73 -18.32 12.67 7.65
CA ARG A 73 -19.43 13.63 7.55
C ARG A 73 -19.18 14.67 6.46
N LYS A 74 -17.97 15.26 6.41
CA LYS A 74 -17.58 16.23 5.37
C LYS A 74 -17.65 15.65 3.96
N LYS A 75 -17.32 14.36 3.79
CA LYS A 75 -17.39 13.64 2.51
C LYS A 75 -18.75 12.97 2.24
N ARG A 76 -19.77 13.24 3.07
CA ARG A 76 -21.13 12.67 2.98
C ARG A 76 -21.14 11.14 2.94
N LEU A 77 -20.27 10.51 3.75
CA LEU A 77 -20.21 9.06 3.89
C LEU A 77 -21.20 8.57 4.98
N PRO A 78 -21.68 7.32 4.90
CA PRO A 78 -22.51 6.70 5.94
C PRO A 78 -21.84 6.74 7.31
N ARG A 79 -22.65 6.79 8.38
CA ARG A 79 -22.12 6.71 9.75
C ARG A 79 -21.62 5.30 10.04
N ILE A 80 -20.47 5.23 10.70
CA ILE A 80 -19.83 3.98 11.16
C ILE A 80 -19.65 4.05 12.67
N ASP A 81 -19.80 2.91 13.34
CA ASP A 81 -19.65 2.79 14.80
C ASP A 81 -18.18 2.85 15.26
N ASN A 82 -17.99 2.97 16.58
CA ASN A 82 -16.66 3.11 17.16
C ASN A 82 -15.81 1.83 17.04
N GLU A 83 -16.42 0.65 17.02
CA GLU A 83 -15.71 -0.63 16.96
C GLU A 83 -15.10 -0.85 15.57
N ALA A 84 -15.87 -0.54 14.52
CA ALA A 84 -15.40 -0.53 13.15
C ALA A 84 -14.29 0.51 12.91
N LEU A 85 -14.40 1.70 13.52
CA LEU A 85 -13.34 2.70 13.47
C LEU A 85 -12.07 2.23 14.18
N GLU A 86 -12.20 1.59 15.35
CA GLU A 86 -11.08 1.02 16.09
C GLU A 86 -10.38 -0.08 15.29
N TRP A 87 -11.17 -0.98 14.71
CA TRP A 87 -10.68 -1.98 13.77
C TRP A 87 -9.91 -1.32 12.62
N ARG A 88 -10.46 -0.27 11.99
CA ARG A 88 -9.80 0.41 10.87
C ARG A 88 -8.48 1.04 11.29
N ILE A 89 -8.45 1.75 12.42
CA ILE A 89 -7.22 2.34 12.97
C ILE A 89 -6.18 1.23 13.19
N SER A 90 -6.56 0.10 13.80
CA SER A 90 -5.64 -1.03 14.00
C SER A 90 -5.01 -1.57 12.71
N LYS A 91 -5.69 -1.39 11.56
CA LYS A 91 -5.19 -1.76 10.22
C LYS A 91 -4.41 -0.63 9.56
N CYS A 92 -4.78 0.63 9.78
CA CYS A 92 -4.08 1.82 9.26
C CYS A 92 -2.64 1.90 9.77
N LEU A 93 -2.43 1.74 11.08
CA LEU A 93 -1.12 2.06 11.68
C LEU A 93 0.01 1.19 11.11
N PRO A 94 -0.14 -0.14 10.97
CA PRO A 94 0.86 -0.97 10.30
C PRO A 94 0.99 -0.67 8.80
N GLU A 95 -0.11 -0.36 8.11
CA GLU A 95 -0.12 0.01 6.69
C GLU A 95 0.71 1.29 6.45
N LEU A 96 0.51 2.30 7.31
CA LEU A 96 1.22 3.57 7.28
C LEU A 96 2.68 3.43 7.63
N ARG A 97 3.04 2.59 8.61
CA ARG A 97 4.45 2.28 8.93
C ARG A 97 5.20 1.79 7.69
N VAL A 98 4.58 0.87 6.97
CA VAL A 98 5.17 0.25 5.79
C VAL A 98 5.26 1.25 4.64
N LYS A 99 4.23 2.09 4.44
CA LYS A 99 4.27 3.17 3.45
C LYS A 99 5.30 4.25 3.78
N ASN A 100 5.40 4.69 5.03
CA ASN A 100 6.35 5.72 5.45
C ASN A 100 7.78 5.21 5.37
N ARG A 101 8.06 3.97 5.80
CA ARG A 101 9.38 3.36 5.62
C ARG A 101 9.79 3.28 4.14
N ASP A 102 8.85 2.91 3.25
CA ASP A 102 9.11 2.94 1.80
C ASP A 102 9.46 4.37 1.38
N ILE A 103 8.61 5.36 1.68
CA ILE A 103 8.81 6.78 1.33
C ILE A 103 10.15 7.32 1.85
N GLU A 104 10.49 7.09 3.11
CA GLU A 104 11.76 7.51 3.72
C GLU A 104 12.95 6.87 3.00
N GLN A 105 12.88 5.56 2.71
CA GLN A 105 13.93 4.86 1.99
C GLN A 105 14.02 5.28 0.51
N ILE A 106 12.90 5.64 -0.15
CA ILE A 106 12.91 6.20 -1.51
C ILE A 106 13.50 7.59 -1.49
N HIS A 107 12.88 8.50 -0.77
CA HIS A 107 13.23 9.91 -0.80
C HIS A 107 14.62 10.13 -0.23
N GLY A 108 15.01 9.41 0.82
CA GLY A 108 16.38 9.44 1.32
C GLY A 108 17.39 8.94 0.29
N TRP A 109 17.06 7.89 -0.46
CA TRP A 109 17.92 7.41 -1.56
C TRP A 109 17.97 8.41 -2.73
N GLU A 110 16.83 8.97 -3.14
CA GLU A 110 16.74 9.93 -4.24
C GLU A 110 17.41 11.26 -3.89
N GLU A 111 17.31 11.69 -2.64
CA GLU A 111 18.00 12.86 -2.08
C GLU A 111 19.51 12.63 -2.03
N THR A 112 19.95 11.45 -1.56
CA THR A 112 21.37 11.08 -1.50
C THR A 112 22.00 11.00 -2.89
N THR A 113 21.28 10.44 -3.86
CA THR A 113 21.78 10.21 -5.22
C THR A 113 21.53 11.37 -6.18
N LYS A 114 20.64 12.30 -5.81
CA LYS A 114 20.07 13.34 -6.70
C LYS A 114 19.50 12.76 -8.00
N LYS A 115 18.98 11.53 -7.94
CA LYS A 115 18.44 10.77 -9.09
C LYS A 115 17.11 10.14 -8.71
N SER A 116 16.24 9.92 -9.70
CA SER A 116 15.04 9.11 -9.47
C SER A 116 15.40 7.63 -9.34
N PHE A 117 14.68 6.91 -8.48
CA PHE A 117 14.92 5.49 -8.28
C PHE A 117 14.63 4.69 -9.57
N PRO A 118 15.57 3.85 -10.05
CA PRO A 118 15.42 3.15 -11.33
C PRO A 118 14.46 1.96 -11.23
N ILE A 119 13.15 2.20 -11.32
CA ILE A 119 12.12 1.14 -11.22
C ILE A 119 12.31 0.04 -12.26
N SER A 120 12.82 0.38 -13.46
CA SER A 120 13.13 -0.59 -14.53
C SER A 120 14.11 -1.67 -14.08
N LEU A 121 15.06 -1.34 -13.20
CA LEU A 121 16.04 -2.27 -12.67
C LEU A 121 15.39 -3.38 -11.84
N LEU A 122 14.36 -3.06 -11.05
CA LEU A 122 13.60 -4.07 -10.31
C LEU A 122 12.94 -5.07 -11.26
N LYS A 123 12.49 -4.60 -12.42
CA LYS A 123 11.88 -5.45 -13.46
C LYS A 123 12.92 -6.34 -14.12
N GLU A 124 14.08 -5.77 -14.45
CA GLU A 124 15.20 -6.53 -15.00
C GLU A 124 15.68 -7.62 -14.03
N ALA A 125 15.75 -7.32 -12.73
CA ALA A 125 16.16 -8.27 -11.70
C ALA A 125 15.21 -9.49 -11.65
N VAL A 126 13.89 -9.24 -11.70
CA VAL A 126 12.90 -10.32 -11.78
C VAL A 126 13.03 -11.09 -13.09
N LEU A 127 13.15 -10.41 -14.23
CA LEU A 127 13.21 -11.05 -15.54
C LEU A 127 14.46 -11.92 -15.72
N THR A 128 15.57 -11.58 -15.05
CA THR A 128 16.82 -12.36 -15.05
C THR A 128 16.64 -13.73 -14.41
N HIS A 129 15.69 -13.84 -13.48
CA HIS A 129 15.39 -15.06 -12.74
C HIS A 129 13.95 -15.51 -12.99
N ALA A 130 13.40 -15.19 -14.16
CA ALA A 130 12.03 -15.55 -14.52
C ALA A 130 11.82 -17.06 -14.60
N ASP A 131 12.88 -17.82 -14.89
CA ASP A 131 12.93 -19.28 -14.86
C ASP A 131 12.66 -19.86 -13.47
N LYS A 132 12.97 -19.10 -12.41
CA LYS A 132 12.73 -19.49 -11.01
C LYS A 132 11.32 -19.18 -10.52
N LEU A 133 10.50 -18.51 -11.34
CA LEU A 133 9.11 -18.25 -10.98
C LEU A 133 8.30 -19.56 -11.02
N PRO A 134 7.39 -19.78 -10.05
CA PRO A 134 6.53 -20.95 -10.06
C PRO A 134 5.77 -21.11 -11.38
N ALA A 135 5.76 -22.33 -11.93
CA ALA A 135 4.96 -22.68 -13.09
C ALA A 135 3.46 -22.63 -12.72
N GLY A 136 2.72 -21.71 -13.34
CA GLY A 136 1.28 -21.55 -13.14
C GLY A 136 0.80 -20.09 -13.18
N ASN A 137 -0.50 -19.89 -12.96
CA ASN A 137 -1.09 -18.55 -12.88
C ASN A 137 -0.72 -17.85 -11.56
N LEU A 138 0.45 -17.20 -11.55
CA LEU A 138 0.87 -16.30 -10.48
C LEU A 138 -0.05 -15.07 -10.45
N SER A 139 -0.88 -14.97 -9.41
CA SER A 139 -1.79 -13.85 -9.18
C SER A 139 -1.24 -12.88 -8.12
N TYR A 140 -0.35 -13.36 -7.24
CA TYR A 140 0.15 -12.59 -6.10
C TYR A 140 1.63 -12.89 -5.82
N TRP A 141 2.37 -11.85 -5.40
CA TRP A 141 3.75 -11.97 -4.92
C TRP A 141 3.95 -13.04 -3.82
N SER A 142 2.95 -13.22 -2.94
CA SER A 142 3.02 -14.20 -1.86
C SER A 142 3.04 -15.65 -2.33
N GLN A 143 2.75 -15.91 -3.60
CA GLN A 143 2.83 -17.26 -4.19
C GLN A 143 4.25 -17.59 -4.65
N ILE A 144 5.16 -16.61 -4.70
CA ILE A 144 6.56 -16.82 -5.05
C ILE A 144 7.30 -17.30 -3.79
N PRO A 145 8.06 -18.40 -3.85
CA PRO A 145 8.87 -18.89 -2.73
C PRO A 145 9.81 -17.81 -2.16
N LYS A 146 10.01 -17.82 -0.85
CA LYS A 146 10.74 -16.75 -0.15
C LYS A 146 12.20 -16.64 -0.59
N ASP A 147 12.85 -17.77 -0.84
CA ASP A 147 14.19 -17.87 -1.45
C ASP A 147 14.25 -17.21 -2.83
N VAL A 148 13.25 -17.44 -3.69
CA VAL A 148 13.16 -16.79 -5.00
C VAL A 148 12.95 -15.28 -4.87
N GLN A 149 12.14 -14.84 -3.90
CA GLN A 149 11.97 -13.41 -3.60
C GLN A 149 13.28 -12.75 -3.18
N LEU A 150 14.10 -13.44 -2.38
CA LEU A 150 15.41 -12.96 -1.93
C LEU A 150 16.39 -12.84 -3.09
N ILE A 151 16.41 -13.82 -3.99
CA ILE A 151 17.22 -13.77 -5.23
C ILE A 151 16.89 -12.51 -6.05
N PHE A 152 15.61 -12.13 -6.18
CA PHE A 152 15.25 -10.91 -6.90
C PHE A 152 15.77 -9.63 -6.19
N ALA A 153 15.79 -9.61 -4.86
CA ALA A 153 16.29 -8.48 -4.09
C ALA A 153 17.82 -8.37 -4.17
N GLU A 154 18.52 -9.49 -4.07
CA GLU A 154 19.97 -9.59 -4.26
C GLU A 154 20.38 -9.12 -5.66
N GLU A 155 19.70 -9.61 -6.70
CA GLU A 155 19.95 -9.21 -8.08
C GLU A 155 19.67 -7.72 -8.32
N ALA A 156 18.64 -7.16 -7.68
CA ALA A 156 18.39 -5.72 -7.73
C ALA A 156 19.53 -4.92 -7.08
N ASN A 157 20.02 -5.33 -5.91
CA ASN A 157 21.15 -4.67 -5.27
C ASN A 157 22.44 -4.80 -6.10
N ARG A 158 22.69 -5.96 -6.71
CA ARG A 158 23.83 -6.17 -7.61
C ARG A 158 23.79 -5.16 -8.76
N ARG A 159 22.64 -5.00 -9.41
CA ARG A 159 22.48 -4.03 -10.50
C ARG A 159 22.61 -2.57 -10.05
N LEU A 160 22.16 -2.25 -8.83
CA LEU A 160 22.36 -0.89 -8.27
C LEU A 160 23.86 -0.62 -8.11
N ALA A 161 24.60 -1.57 -7.53
CA ALA A 161 26.05 -1.47 -7.37
C ALA A 161 26.78 -1.37 -8.72
N GLU A 162 26.40 -2.19 -9.72
CA GLU A 162 26.96 -2.14 -11.08
C GLU A 162 26.75 -0.78 -11.76
N ARG A 163 25.67 -0.07 -11.42
CA ARG A 163 25.39 1.30 -11.92
C ARG A 163 26.02 2.40 -11.05
N GLY A 164 26.86 2.04 -10.08
CA GLY A 164 27.47 2.99 -9.14
C GLY A 164 26.45 3.68 -8.23
N LEU A 165 25.31 3.04 -7.97
CA LEU A 165 24.24 3.57 -7.15
C LEU A 165 24.26 2.93 -5.74
N PRO A 166 23.84 3.65 -4.69
CA PRO A 166 23.72 3.09 -3.34
C PRO A 166 22.76 1.90 -3.33
N ILE A 167 23.17 0.84 -2.63
CA ILE A 167 22.30 -0.32 -2.36
C ILE A 167 21.22 0.04 -1.36
N LEU A 168 20.14 -0.74 -1.35
CA LEU A 168 19.05 -0.62 -0.39
C LEU A 168 19.04 -1.79 0.58
N ASP A 169 18.48 -1.54 1.77
CA ASP A 169 18.12 -2.58 2.73
C ASP A 169 17.21 -3.64 2.06
N GLU A 170 17.47 -4.92 2.33
CA GLU A 170 16.76 -6.04 1.71
C GLU A 170 15.24 -5.95 1.93
N THR A 171 14.83 -5.58 3.15
CA THR A 171 13.41 -5.45 3.49
C THR A 171 12.74 -4.37 2.64
N ALA A 172 13.46 -3.27 2.35
CA ALA A 172 13.00 -2.20 1.47
C ALA A 172 12.77 -2.71 0.04
N LEU A 173 13.75 -3.45 -0.49
CA LEU A 173 13.71 -3.98 -1.85
C LEU A 173 12.60 -5.01 -2.03
N LEU A 174 12.47 -5.95 -1.10
CA LEU A 174 11.42 -6.95 -1.12
C LEU A 174 10.02 -6.30 -1.11
N TYR A 175 9.85 -5.24 -0.33
CA TYR A 175 8.60 -4.50 -0.29
C TYR A 175 8.28 -3.85 -1.64
N ARG A 176 9.27 -3.21 -2.27
CA ARG A 176 9.10 -2.58 -3.59
C ARG A 176 8.86 -3.61 -4.68
N LEU A 177 9.63 -4.69 -4.69
CA LEU A 177 9.42 -5.83 -5.60
C LEU A 177 8.00 -6.35 -5.46
N ARG A 178 7.49 -6.55 -4.22
CA ARG A 178 6.08 -6.93 -3.99
C ARG A 178 5.10 -5.93 -4.61
N LYS A 179 5.31 -4.63 -4.42
CA LYS A 179 4.42 -3.56 -4.93
C LYS A 179 4.35 -3.58 -6.46
N TYR A 180 5.50 -3.64 -7.14
CA TYR A 180 5.57 -3.64 -8.60
C TYR A 180 5.20 -5.00 -9.21
N MET A 181 5.59 -6.11 -8.59
CA MET A 181 5.23 -7.45 -9.05
C MET A 181 3.73 -7.68 -9.03
N ASN A 182 3.02 -7.24 -7.99
CA ASN A 182 1.56 -7.35 -7.99
C ASN A 182 0.91 -6.54 -9.14
N HIS A 183 1.57 -5.50 -9.63
CA HIS A 183 1.13 -4.77 -10.82
C HIS A 183 1.49 -5.52 -12.10
N TRP A 184 2.73 -6.03 -12.22
CA TRP A 184 3.17 -6.79 -13.40
C TRP A 184 2.46 -8.14 -13.56
N LEU A 185 2.15 -8.84 -12.47
CA LEU A 185 1.37 -10.10 -12.50
C LEU A 185 -0.06 -9.86 -13.02
N LYS A 186 -0.66 -8.71 -12.70
CA LYS A 186 -2.00 -8.34 -13.21
C LYS A 186 -2.00 -7.96 -14.69
N TRP A 187 -0.92 -7.35 -15.19
CA TRP A 187 -0.85 -6.79 -16.54
C TRP A 187 -0.06 -7.68 -17.52
N GLY A 188 0.45 -8.81 -17.02
CA GLY A 188 1.41 -9.66 -17.70
C GLY A 188 2.84 -9.12 -17.57
N LEU A 189 3.77 -9.99 -17.17
CA LEU A 189 5.21 -9.71 -17.20
C LEU A 189 5.68 -9.57 -18.66
N LYS A 190 5.49 -8.40 -19.26
CA LYS A 190 5.95 -8.11 -20.63
C LYS A 190 7.25 -7.32 -20.61
N GLY A 191 8.31 -7.85 -21.22
CA GLY A 191 9.59 -7.16 -21.44
C GLY A 191 10.74 -8.15 -21.57
N LYS A 192 11.62 -7.97 -22.56
CA LYS A 192 12.92 -8.65 -22.60
C LYS A 192 13.88 -7.86 -21.71
N ALA A 193 14.68 -8.53 -20.88
CA ALA A 193 15.79 -7.89 -20.19
C ALA A 193 16.76 -7.36 -21.26
N LYS A 194 16.73 -6.06 -21.55
CA LYS A 194 17.72 -5.43 -22.42
C LYS A 194 18.95 -5.16 -21.58
N VAL A 195 19.98 -5.96 -21.79
CA VAL A 195 21.33 -5.69 -21.27
C VAL A 195 21.85 -4.48 -22.03
N GLY A 196 22.14 -3.39 -21.32
CA GLY A 196 22.79 -2.20 -21.85
C GLY A 196 21.92 -1.33 -22.77
N GLN A 197 21.20 -0.38 -22.18
CA GLN A 197 20.83 0.84 -22.89
C GLN A 197 20.69 1.97 -21.88
N GLU A 198 21.42 3.07 -22.09
CA GLU A 198 21.27 4.30 -21.33
C GLU A 198 19.79 4.66 -21.27
N VAL A 199 19.26 4.77 -20.04
CA VAL A 199 17.87 5.13 -19.81
C VAL A 199 17.74 6.61 -20.14
N ARG A 200 17.21 6.92 -21.33
CA ARG A 200 16.58 8.22 -21.56
C ARG A 200 15.26 8.23 -20.79
N ASP A 201 15.09 9.28 -20.00
CA ASP A 201 13.87 9.63 -19.27
C ASP A 201 12.71 9.82 -20.24
N ASP A 202 11.92 8.78 -20.47
CA ASP A 202 10.60 8.91 -21.07
C ASP A 202 9.54 8.38 -20.09
N GLN A 203 9.22 9.21 -19.09
CA GLN A 203 7.85 9.29 -18.61
C GLN A 203 7.20 10.53 -19.24
N PRO A 204 5.99 10.42 -19.80
CA PRO A 204 5.27 11.59 -20.26
C PRO A 204 4.98 12.49 -19.06
N ALA A 205 5.30 13.77 -19.23
CA ALA A 205 5.10 14.82 -18.25
C ALA A 205 3.71 14.72 -17.61
N VAL A 206 3.69 14.86 -16.27
CA VAL A 206 2.50 15.08 -15.47
C VAL A 206 1.60 16.09 -16.19
N SER A 207 0.47 15.60 -16.70
CA SER A 207 -0.57 16.40 -17.35
C SER A 207 -0.96 17.54 -16.39
N LYS A 208 -0.53 18.76 -16.71
CA LYS A 208 -1.02 19.99 -16.09
C LYS A 208 -2.53 20.03 -16.28
N ARG A 209 -3.29 19.87 -15.19
CA ARG A 209 -4.71 20.24 -15.14
C ARG A 209 -4.80 21.75 -15.34
N ILE A 210 -5.09 22.16 -16.57
CA ILE A 210 -5.56 23.50 -16.87
C ILE A 210 -6.95 23.61 -16.25
N LYS A 211 -7.08 24.44 -15.21
CA LYS A 211 -8.38 24.95 -14.76
C LYS A 211 -8.84 25.97 -15.82
N GLY A 212 -9.80 25.56 -16.63
CA GLY A 212 -10.61 26.51 -17.41
C GLY A 212 -11.57 27.24 -16.47
N ARG A 213 -11.64 28.55 -16.65
CA ARG A 213 -12.59 29.49 -16.04
C ARG A 213 -14.02 29.15 -16.40
#